data_AF-A0AAN3IL17-F1
#
_entry.id   AF-A0AAN3IL17-F1
#
_cell.length_a   1.000
_cell.length_b   1.000
_cell.length_c   1.000
_cell.angle_alpha   90.00
_cell.angle_beta   90.00
_cell.angle_gamma   90.00
#
_symmetry.space_group_name_H-M   'P 1'
#
loop_
_entity.id
_entity.type
_entity.pdbx_description
1 polymer ?
#
loop_
_entity_poly.entity_id
_entity_poly.type
_entity_poly.pdbx_seq_one_letter_code
_entity_poly.pdbx_strand_id
1 'polypeptide(L)'
;MAFWVDGALGNRAGKANQGWFDIPNGWTADAFGTVSFGAHSSGGGGDSELLLHGFCVSGSHKGHDWGQIHSCIAPQGAVITVSTNRGIAHLRYRRLSNR
;
A
#
# COMPACT_ATOMS: atom_id res chain seq x y z
N MET A 1 -5.97 16.25 -2.41
CA MET A 1 -4.86 16.03 -3.37
C MET A 1 -4.47 14.55 -3.53
N ALA A 2 -5.00 13.60 -2.75
CA ALA A 2 -4.67 12.17 -2.87
C ALA A 2 -5.26 11.46 -4.11
N PHE A 3 -6.41 11.92 -4.64
CA PHE A 3 -7.07 11.23 -5.77
C PHE A 3 -6.33 11.36 -7.10
N TRP A 4 -5.57 12.46 -7.30
CA TRP A 4 -4.78 12.67 -8.53
C TRP A 4 -3.56 11.75 -8.58
N VAL A 5 -3.02 11.39 -7.41
CA VAL A 5 -1.82 10.56 -7.29
C VAL A 5 -2.15 9.10 -7.64
N ASP A 6 -3.33 8.61 -7.24
CA ASP A 6 -3.78 7.25 -7.55
C ASP A 6 -3.95 7.02 -9.07
N GLY A 7 -4.69 7.92 -9.74
CA GLY A 7 -4.92 7.84 -11.19
C GLY A 7 -3.65 8.03 -12.03
N ALA A 8 -2.75 8.93 -11.61
CA ALA A 8 -1.50 9.17 -12.32
C ALA A 8 -0.48 8.03 -12.12
N LEU A 9 -0.42 7.43 -10.92
CA LEU A 9 0.44 6.29 -10.62
C LEU A 9 -0.07 5.02 -11.33
N GLY A 10 -1.38 4.78 -11.36
CA GLY A 10 -1.98 3.67 -12.10
C GLY A 10 -1.66 3.72 -13.59
N ASN A 11 -1.71 4.92 -14.19
CA ASN A 11 -1.44 5.12 -15.63
C ASN A 11 0.05 5.05 -15.99
N ARG A 12 0.95 5.60 -15.15
CA ARG A 12 2.41 5.57 -15.41
C ARG A 12 3.05 4.23 -15.13
N ALA A 13 2.55 3.50 -14.12
CA ALA A 13 3.03 2.16 -13.86
C ALA A 13 2.59 1.19 -14.98
N GLY A 14 1.55 1.51 -15.75
CA GLY A 14 0.83 0.55 -16.61
C GLY A 14 1.52 -0.06 -17.84
N LYS A 15 2.76 0.24 -18.25
CA LYS A 15 3.13 -0.05 -19.66
C LYS A 15 4.41 -0.82 -20.03
N ALA A 16 5.22 -1.39 -19.14
CA ALA A 16 6.35 -2.18 -19.69
C ALA A 16 6.86 -3.42 -18.95
N ASN A 17 6.88 -3.54 -17.61
CA ASN A 17 7.37 -4.77 -16.96
C ASN A 17 7.05 -4.75 -15.45
N GLN A 18 6.57 -5.86 -14.89
CA GLN A 18 6.32 -6.12 -13.45
C GLN A 18 4.87 -5.84 -13.00
N GLY A 19 4.06 -6.90 -12.92
CA GLY A 19 2.72 -6.88 -12.33
C GLY A 19 2.75 -6.79 -10.80
N TRP A 20 1.57 -6.57 -10.20
CA TRP A 20 1.38 -6.67 -8.76
C TRP A 20 1.52 -8.12 -8.29
N PHE A 21 2.12 -8.32 -7.12
CA PHE A 21 2.14 -9.61 -6.43
C PHE A 21 1.86 -9.42 -4.94
N ASP A 22 1.24 -10.41 -4.31
CA ASP A 22 0.96 -10.39 -2.87
C ASP A 22 2.26 -10.59 -2.07
N ILE A 23 2.38 -9.85 -0.97
CA ILE A 23 3.53 -9.93 -0.06
C ILE A 23 3.05 -10.16 1.38
N PRO A 24 3.85 -10.83 2.22
CA PRO A 24 3.54 -10.94 3.64
C PRO A 24 3.71 -9.59 4.36
N ASN A 25 3.01 -9.40 5.48
CA ASN A 25 3.25 -8.27 6.36
C ASN A 25 4.68 -8.37 6.94
N GLY A 26 5.43 -7.26 6.95
CA GLY A 26 6.85 -7.24 7.33
C GLY A 26 7.82 -7.57 6.20
N TRP A 27 7.33 -7.68 4.95
CA TRP A 27 8.19 -7.92 3.80
C TRP A 27 9.12 -6.74 3.50
N THR A 28 10.35 -7.04 3.08
CA THR A 28 11.34 -6.02 2.73
C THR A 28 11.39 -5.82 1.21
N ALA A 29 11.22 -4.57 0.77
CA ALA A 29 11.25 -4.19 -0.63
C ALA A 29 12.58 -4.56 -1.31
N ASP A 30 12.56 -5.51 -2.25
CA ASP A 30 13.77 -5.94 -2.96
C ASP A 30 14.27 -4.94 -4.01
N ALA A 31 13.39 -4.04 -4.45
CA ALA A 31 13.65 -2.99 -5.43
C ALA A 31 12.86 -1.73 -5.07
N PHE A 32 13.00 -0.66 -5.85
CA PHE A 32 12.07 0.47 -5.78
C PHE A 32 10.71 0.08 -6.36
N GLY A 33 9.61 0.54 -5.75
CA GLY A 33 8.29 0.16 -6.20
C GLY A 33 7.12 0.82 -5.49
N THR A 34 5.92 0.35 -5.80
CA THR A 34 4.67 0.77 -5.17
C THR A 34 4.13 -0.36 -4.31
N VAL A 35 3.70 -0.03 -3.10
CA VAL A 35 2.91 -0.92 -2.24
C VAL A 35 1.46 -0.44 -2.22
N SER A 36 0.54 -1.40 -2.18
CA SER A 36 -0.90 -1.18 -2.01
C SER A 36 -1.43 -2.10 -0.92
N PHE A 37 -2.18 -1.53 0.00
CA PHE A 37 -2.80 -2.19 1.13
C PHE A 37 -4.29 -1.83 1.14
N GLY A 38 -5.16 -2.82 1.38
CA GLY A 38 -6.57 -2.59 1.66
C GLY A 38 -6.99 -3.33 2.92
N ALA A 39 -7.72 -2.64 3.79
CA ALA A 39 -8.37 -3.24 4.96
C ALA A 39 -9.72 -3.86 4.58
N HIS A 40 -10.20 -4.84 5.34
CA HIS A 40 -11.57 -5.34 5.20
C HIS A 40 -12.60 -4.30 5.64
N SER A 41 -13.74 -4.23 4.95
CA SER A 41 -14.84 -3.30 5.26
C SER A 41 -16.17 -4.01 5.53
N SER A 42 -16.19 -4.96 6.47
CA SER A 42 -17.45 -5.53 6.94
C SER A 42 -17.99 -4.76 8.15
N GLY A 43 -19.00 -3.89 7.92
CA GLY A 43 -19.93 -3.44 8.96
C GLY A 43 -19.52 -2.23 9.81
N GLY A 44 -18.60 -1.37 9.36
CA GLY A 44 -18.26 -0.12 10.05
C GLY A 44 -16.84 0.33 9.73
N GLY A 45 -16.46 1.54 10.14
CA GLY A 45 -15.13 2.06 9.88
C GLY A 45 -14.08 1.52 10.87
N GLY A 46 -12.80 1.61 10.49
CA GLY A 46 -11.66 1.11 11.24
C GLY A 46 -10.48 2.06 11.23
N ASP A 47 -9.41 1.64 11.88
CA ASP A 47 -8.10 2.29 11.78
C ASP A 47 -7.20 1.38 10.96
N SER A 48 -6.48 1.98 10.02
CA SER A 48 -5.51 1.26 9.22
C SER A 48 -4.34 2.14 8.82
N GLU A 49 -3.15 1.56 8.84
CA GLU A 49 -1.89 2.24 8.57
C GLU A 49 -1.01 1.35 7.70
N LEU A 50 -0.47 1.96 6.66
CA LEU A 50 0.65 1.46 5.88
C LEU A 50 1.91 2.17 6.37
N LEU A 51 2.90 1.38 6.78
CA LEU A 51 4.15 1.88 7.33
C LEU A 51 5.34 1.40 6.49
N LEU A 52 6.30 2.31 6.29
CA LEU A 52 7.63 2.00 5.76
C LEU A 52 8.66 2.27 6.84
N HIS A 53 9.49 1.28 7.15
CA HIS A 53 10.46 1.37 8.26
C HIS A 53 9.81 1.77 9.61
N GLY A 54 8.55 1.40 9.83
CA GLY A 54 7.80 1.77 11.03
C GLY A 54 7.23 3.19 11.02
N PHE A 55 7.41 3.98 9.96
CA PHE A 55 6.78 5.28 9.81
C PHE A 55 5.48 5.17 9.01
N CYS A 56 4.38 5.68 9.55
CA CYS A 56 3.10 5.74 8.85
C CYS A 56 3.21 6.68 7.64
N VAL A 57 3.03 6.13 6.44
CA VAL A 57 3.13 6.86 5.16
C VAL A 57 1.79 7.04 4.47
N SER A 58 0.81 6.21 4.82
CA SER A 58 -0.57 6.31 4.36
C SER A 58 -1.45 5.56 5.36
N GLY A 59 -2.63 6.09 5.67
CA GLY A 59 -3.51 5.47 6.65
C GLY A 59 -4.76 6.31 6.89
N SER A 60 -5.70 5.72 7.61
CA SER A 60 -6.95 6.33 8.04
C SER A 60 -7.17 6.04 9.52
N HIS A 61 -7.46 7.07 10.31
CA HIS A 61 -7.63 7.00 11.77
C HIS A 61 -9.03 7.47 12.18
N LYS A 62 -9.38 7.21 13.45
CA LYS A 62 -10.65 7.56 14.10
C LYS A 62 -11.85 6.76 13.56
N GLY A 63 -11.61 5.53 13.13
CA GLY A 63 -12.67 4.67 12.60
C GLY A 63 -13.22 5.16 11.25
N HIS A 64 -12.40 5.85 10.45
CA HIS A 64 -12.80 6.40 9.14
C HIS A 64 -12.35 5.50 7.97
N ASP A 65 -11.68 4.38 8.25
CA ASP A 65 -11.38 3.44 7.18
C ASP A 65 -12.55 2.49 6.92
N TRP A 66 -13.27 2.70 5.82
CA TRP A 66 -14.33 1.81 5.31
C TRP A 66 -13.85 0.89 4.18
N GLY A 67 -12.61 0.42 4.25
CA GLY A 67 -11.97 -0.39 3.20
C GLY A 67 -11.32 0.47 2.12
N GLN A 68 -10.81 1.63 2.52
CA GLN A 68 -9.98 2.45 1.67
C GLN A 68 -8.69 1.71 1.32
N ILE A 69 -8.16 2.06 0.14
CA ILE A 69 -6.88 1.54 -0.31
C ILE A 69 -5.82 2.58 0.05
N HIS A 70 -4.80 2.11 0.77
CA HIS A 70 -3.62 2.88 1.14
C HIS A 70 -2.46 2.45 0.27
N SER A 71 -1.83 3.41 -0.38
CA SER A 71 -0.69 3.14 -1.24
C SER A 71 0.43 4.15 -1.01
N CYS A 72 1.66 3.72 -1.27
CA CYS A 72 2.82 4.59 -1.26
C CYS A 72 3.93 4.03 -2.15
N ILE A 73 4.92 4.87 -2.40
CA ILE A 73 6.18 4.45 -3.01
C ILE A 73 7.09 3.92 -1.91
N ALA A 74 7.62 2.72 -2.09
CA ALA A 74 8.58 2.10 -1.19
C ALA A 74 9.97 2.09 -1.84
N PRO A 75 10.99 2.65 -1.18
CA PRO A 75 12.36 2.51 -1.64
C PRO A 75 12.86 1.07 -1.44
N GLN A 76 13.91 0.71 -2.19
CA GLN A 76 14.60 -0.56 -1.97
C GLN A 76 15.11 -0.65 -0.52
N GLY A 77 14.94 -1.80 0.10
CA GLY A 77 15.29 -2.06 1.49
C GLY A 77 14.23 -1.62 2.50
N ALA A 78 13.10 -1.04 2.07
CA ALA A 78 12.03 -0.65 2.96
C ALA A 78 11.30 -1.86 3.54
N VAL A 79 11.24 -1.93 4.87
CA VAL A 79 10.37 -2.88 5.57
C VAL A 79 8.95 -2.35 5.48
N ILE A 80 8.09 -3.08 4.77
CA ILE A 80 6.69 -2.77 4.55
C ILE A 80 5.88 -3.48 5.62
N THR A 81 5.22 -2.70 6.47
CA THR A 81 4.30 -3.22 7.48
C THR A 81 2.94 -2.58 7.35
N VAL A 82 1.91 -3.32 7.70
CA VAL A 82 0.55 -2.81 7.82
C VAL A 82 0.00 -3.09 9.20
N SER A 83 -0.77 -2.14 9.71
CA SER A 83 -1.54 -2.23 10.94
C SER A 83 -3.00 -2.00 10.61
N THR A 84 -3.89 -2.87 11.06
CA THR A 84 -5.33 -2.66 10.91
C THR A 84 -6.11 -3.46 11.94
N ASN A 85 -7.17 -2.88 12.48
CA ASN A 85 -8.11 -3.56 13.37
C ASN A 85 -9.19 -4.37 12.64
N ARG A 86 -9.23 -4.33 11.31
CA ARG A 86 -10.22 -5.04 10.48
C ARG A 86 -9.67 -6.26 9.75
N GLY A 87 -8.35 -6.46 9.80
CA GLY A 87 -7.68 -7.48 9.00
C GLY A 87 -7.33 -6.99 7.59
N ILE A 88 -6.37 -7.66 6.98
CA ILE A 88 -5.77 -7.29 5.69
C ILE A 88 -6.56 -7.98 4.57
N ALA A 89 -7.27 -7.20 3.75
CA ALA A 89 -7.96 -7.74 2.58
C ALA A 89 -6.97 -8.02 1.44
N HIS A 90 -5.99 -7.15 1.24
CA HIS A 90 -4.83 -7.42 0.40
C HIS A 90 -3.63 -6.59 0.84
N LEU A 91 -2.43 -7.13 0.63
CA LEU A 91 -1.19 -6.39 0.71
C LEU A 91 -0.33 -6.80 -0.49
N ARG A 92 -0.11 -5.87 -1.39
CA ARG A 92 0.50 -6.12 -2.69
C ARG A 92 1.64 -5.16 -2.93
N TYR A 93 2.61 -5.66 -3.67
CA TYR A 93 3.76 -4.90 -4.10
C TYR A 93 3.93 -4.99 -5.60
N ARG A 94 4.42 -3.90 -6.18
CA ARG A 94 4.75 -3.80 -7.57
C ARG A 94 6.08 -3.10 -7.70
N ARG A 95 7.05 -3.79 -8.29
CA ARG A 95 8.33 -3.19 -8.65
C ARG A 95 8.11 -2.11 -9.73
N LEU A 96 8.78 -0.98 -9.57
CA LEU A 96 8.87 0.06 -10.57
C LEU A 96 10.27 -0.05 -11.17
N SER A 97 10.35 -0.56 -12.40
CA SER A 97 11.61 -0.80 -13.11
C SER A 97 12.53 0.42 -13.05
N ASN A 98 13.75 0.25 -12.51
CA ASN A 98 14.83 1.25 -12.55
C ASN A 98 15.58 1.26 -13.89
N ARG A 99 14.89 0.99 -15.01
CA ARG A 99 15.57 0.95 -16.31
C ARG A 99 15.78 2.35 -16.86
#